data_AF-A0AA84Z6U8-F1
#
_entry.id   AF-A0AA84Z6U8-F1
#
_cell.length_a   1.000
_cell.length_b   1.000
_cell.length_c   1.000
_cell.angle_alpha   90.00
_cell.angle_beta   90.00
_cell.angle_gamma   90.00
#
_symmetry.space_group_name_H-M   'P 1'
#
loop_
_entity.id
_entity.type
_entity.pdbx_description
1 polymer ?
#
loop_
_entity_poly.entity_id
_entity_poly.type
_entity_poly.pdbx_seq_one_letter_code
_entity_poly.pdbx_strand_id
1 'polypeptide(L)'
;MNHSDTNIAQSLLTKAGYTIVPSDEQCDTVLLMTCAIRDSAEVKIWRRIQHLRSLHRKSYIKIGVLGCMAKRLKDKLLMDDSCKTLKAGDLQSSSFDHDNYTAAADFVCGPDSYRDLPKLIEDAHSGLKGASVALSLEETYADVTPVRRHFTTDESSDPIPAPTAFLSVMRGCDNMCTYCIVPFVRGRERSRPLDSILHEAQSLFNEGVKEITLLGQNVNSYCDNSNTDLSINSSKTISTLVPGFKTVYKPKVGGLRFFDLLDQVSQISPELRIRFTSPHPKDFPKEVLQLISERKNICSNIHLPAQSGSSVVLENMRRGYTRQAYIELVNTIHEIVPNVSLTSDFIAGFCGETEEDHSQSLELIERVGYSFCFCFPYSMREKTFAYHHLTDDVPIEVKKRRHEELSMISRNKSLEFNQKQIGSIQIVLVEGPSRRSPTQVFGRNDYNTKVIFDQDVAQVPTTKNQDSSRISFKPGDYVVVEIVGATSQTLQGKALGLSTLGDFCETKWHSVNTAKII
;
A
#
# COMPACT_ATOMS: atom_id res chain seq x y z
N MET A 1 -2.63 2.70 3.28
CA MET A 1 -3.22 2.43 4.61
C MET A 1 -3.20 3.64 5.53
N ASN A 2 -2.05 4.08 6.07
CA ASN A 2 -2.02 5.25 6.96
C ASN A 2 -2.62 6.53 6.34
N HIS A 3 -2.44 6.76 5.03
CA HIS A 3 -3.13 7.86 4.35
C HIS A 3 -4.67 7.73 4.36
N SER A 4 -5.21 6.52 4.22
CA SER A 4 -6.64 6.27 4.32
C SER A 4 -7.13 6.43 5.76
N ASP A 5 -6.36 5.95 6.75
CA ASP A 5 -6.65 6.19 8.17
C ASP A 5 -6.66 7.68 8.53
N THR A 6 -5.76 8.49 7.93
CA THR A 6 -5.78 9.96 8.08
C THR A 6 -7.09 10.56 7.57
N ASN A 7 -7.58 10.12 6.41
CA ASN A 7 -8.84 10.62 5.85
C ASN A 7 -10.06 10.23 6.69
N ILE A 8 -10.02 9.05 7.34
CA ILE A 8 -11.05 8.60 8.30
C ILE A 8 -11.04 9.48 9.54
N ALA A 9 -9.86 9.66 10.16
CA ALA A 9 -9.71 10.52 11.34
C ALA A 9 -10.17 11.95 11.05
N GLN A 10 -9.79 12.50 9.90
CA GLN A 10 -10.23 13.80 9.43
C GLN A 10 -11.76 13.90 9.28
N SER A 11 -12.42 12.87 8.73
CA SER A 11 -13.89 12.85 8.58
C SER A 11 -14.60 12.88 9.94
N LEU A 12 -14.13 12.06 10.89
CA LEU A 12 -14.67 12.00 12.24
C LEU A 12 -14.51 13.34 12.98
N LEU A 13 -13.34 13.96 12.87
CA LEU A 13 -13.05 15.25 13.50
C LEU A 13 -13.86 16.40 12.88
N THR A 14 -14.00 16.41 11.55
CA THR A 14 -14.83 17.43 10.85
C THR A 14 -16.28 17.32 11.29
N LYS A 15 -16.82 16.08 11.38
CA LYS A 15 -18.19 15.84 11.91
C LYS A 15 -18.34 16.29 13.37
N ALA A 16 -17.28 16.23 14.16
CA ALA A 16 -17.25 16.71 15.54
C ALA A 16 -16.98 18.22 15.68
N GLY A 17 -16.89 18.98 14.57
CA GLY A 17 -16.74 20.43 14.58
C GLY A 17 -15.30 20.95 14.54
N TYR A 18 -14.30 20.07 14.41
CA TYR A 18 -12.90 20.48 14.27
C TYR A 18 -12.59 20.96 12.84
N THR A 19 -11.71 21.95 12.72
CA THR A 19 -11.22 22.48 11.45
C THR A 19 -9.74 22.14 11.25
N ILE A 20 -9.36 21.76 10.04
CA ILE A 20 -7.95 21.50 9.70
C ILE A 20 -7.31 22.78 9.18
N VAL A 21 -6.13 23.07 9.70
CA VAL A 21 -5.32 24.23 9.34
C VAL A 21 -4.06 23.78 8.56
N PRO A 22 -3.54 24.63 7.66
CA PRO A 22 -2.43 24.25 6.78
C PRO A 22 -1.04 24.27 7.47
N SER A 23 -0.93 24.86 8.66
CA SER A 23 0.34 25.07 9.35
C SER A 23 0.26 24.76 10.84
N ASP A 24 1.34 24.22 11.39
CA ASP A 24 1.49 23.92 12.82
C ASP A 24 1.30 25.18 13.71
N GLU A 25 1.58 26.37 13.20
CA GLU A 25 1.45 27.65 13.92
C GLU A 25 0.01 28.04 14.24
N GLN A 26 -0.95 27.54 13.46
CA GLN A 26 -2.37 27.88 13.56
C GLN A 26 -3.18 26.79 14.28
N CYS A 27 -2.53 25.70 14.71
CA CYS A 27 -3.21 24.56 15.31
C CYS A 27 -3.16 24.63 16.84
N ASP A 28 -4.21 24.13 17.48
CA ASP A 28 -4.22 23.82 18.92
C ASP A 28 -3.87 22.35 19.19
N THR A 29 -3.93 21.51 18.16
CA THR A 29 -3.73 20.06 18.24
C THR A 29 -3.04 19.53 16.99
N VAL A 30 -1.94 18.80 17.19
CA VAL A 30 -1.21 18.10 16.12
C VAL A 30 -1.45 16.60 16.23
N LEU A 31 -1.87 15.99 15.13
CA LEU A 31 -2.14 14.56 15.02
C LEU A 31 -1.08 13.87 14.14
N LEU A 32 -0.25 13.02 14.73
CA LEU A 32 0.81 12.29 14.04
C LEU A 32 0.34 10.87 13.70
N MET A 33 0.04 10.59 12.42
CA MET A 33 -0.32 9.25 11.96
C MET A 33 0.91 8.37 11.73
N THR A 34 1.05 7.28 12.49
CA THR A 34 2.29 6.52 12.61
C THR A 34 2.21 5.09 12.08
N CYS A 35 3.37 4.51 11.75
CA CYS A 35 3.52 3.11 11.34
C CYS A 35 4.48 2.40 12.32
N ALA A 36 4.09 1.21 12.82
CA ALA A 36 4.93 0.41 13.73
C ALA A 36 5.76 -0.67 13.03
N ILE A 37 5.76 -0.69 11.69
CA ILE A 37 6.35 -1.77 10.89
C ILE A 37 7.77 -1.43 10.42
N ARG A 38 8.24 -0.18 10.55
CA ARG A 38 9.60 0.22 10.11
C ARG A 38 10.28 1.04 11.20
N ASP A 39 11.49 0.64 11.60
CA ASP A 39 12.23 1.32 12.68
C ASP A 39 12.57 2.76 12.30
N SER A 40 12.91 3.00 11.02
CA SER A 40 13.13 4.34 10.50
C SER A 40 11.89 5.24 10.56
N ALA A 41 10.68 4.66 10.56
CA ALA A 41 9.45 5.42 10.76
C ALA A 41 9.29 5.81 12.23
N GLU A 42 9.63 4.94 13.16
CA GLU A 42 9.60 5.23 14.59
C GLU A 42 10.55 6.37 14.97
N VAL A 43 11.81 6.33 14.52
CA VAL A 43 12.80 7.40 14.78
C VAL A 43 12.31 8.77 14.28
N LYS A 44 11.63 8.80 13.13
CA LYS A 44 11.06 10.05 12.58
C LYS A 44 9.96 10.63 13.46
N ILE A 45 9.13 9.77 14.06
CA ILE A 45 8.06 10.22 14.97
C ILE A 45 8.65 10.83 16.23
N TRP A 46 9.62 10.16 16.87
CA TRP A 46 10.28 10.70 18.05
C TRP A 46 10.90 12.08 17.80
N ARG A 47 11.64 12.22 16.69
CA ARG A 47 12.23 13.52 16.29
C ARG A 47 11.16 14.58 16.01
N ARG A 48 10.02 14.20 15.40
CA ARG A 48 8.92 15.13 15.13
C ARG A 48 8.25 15.60 16.42
N ILE A 49 8.01 14.72 17.39
CA ILE A 49 7.47 15.08 18.71
C ILE A 49 8.42 16.06 19.41
N GLN A 50 9.72 15.77 19.44
CA GLN A 50 10.74 16.67 20.02
C GLN A 50 10.73 18.05 19.36
N HIS A 51 10.69 18.10 18.03
CA HIS A 51 10.64 19.35 17.28
C HIS A 51 9.39 20.16 17.60
N LEU A 52 8.21 19.53 17.67
CA LEU A 52 6.97 20.21 18.04
C LEU A 52 7.02 20.74 19.47
N ARG A 53 7.57 19.96 20.41
CA ARG A 53 7.76 20.41 21.80
C ARG A 53 8.79 21.54 21.94
N SER A 54 9.81 21.59 21.07
CA SER A 54 10.80 22.67 21.10
C SER A 54 10.29 23.98 20.51
N LEU A 55 9.46 23.91 19.46
CA LEU A 55 8.80 25.07 18.85
C LEU A 55 7.76 25.70 19.79
N HIS A 56 7.01 24.88 20.51
CA HIS A 56 5.93 25.34 21.37
C HIS A 56 6.31 25.19 22.85
N ARG A 57 7.14 26.12 23.36
CA ARG A 57 7.48 26.20 24.80
C ARG A 57 6.27 26.42 25.72
N LYS A 58 5.09 26.75 25.18
CA LYS A 58 3.83 26.89 25.94
C LYS A 58 2.96 25.62 25.78
N SER A 59 2.41 25.13 26.89
CA SER A 59 1.55 23.93 27.03
C SER A 59 0.20 23.94 26.27
N TYR A 60 -0.01 24.85 25.33
CA TYR A 60 -1.29 25.01 24.64
C TYR A 60 -1.49 23.99 23.52
N ILE A 61 -0.43 23.65 22.76
CA ILE A 61 -0.56 22.69 21.65
C ILE A 61 -0.53 21.26 22.19
N LYS A 62 -1.54 20.47 21.83
CA LYS A 62 -1.64 19.04 22.16
C LYS A 62 -1.11 18.17 21.03
N ILE A 63 -0.36 17.13 21.37
CA ILE A 63 0.22 16.19 20.43
C ILE A 63 -0.44 14.83 20.62
N GLY A 64 -1.22 14.42 19.62
CA GLY A 64 -1.81 13.08 19.52
C GLY A 64 -0.97 12.18 18.62
N VAL A 65 -0.65 10.97 19.08
CA VAL A 65 0.03 9.95 18.24
C VAL A 65 -0.97 8.87 17.86
N LEU A 66 -1.17 8.66 16.56
CA LEU A 66 -2.18 7.75 16.02
C LEU A 66 -1.57 6.53 15.31
N GLY A 67 -2.37 5.48 15.17
CA GLY A 67 -2.05 4.33 14.32
C GLY A 67 -1.28 3.23 15.06
N CYS A 68 -0.49 2.45 14.34
CA CYS A 68 0.06 1.22 14.91
C CYS A 68 1.09 1.48 16.04
N MET A 69 1.87 2.56 16.00
CA MET A 69 2.83 2.84 17.08
C MET A 69 2.10 3.22 18.37
N ALA A 70 0.98 3.94 18.28
CA ALA A 70 0.14 4.27 19.42
C ALA A 70 -0.23 3.02 20.22
N LYS A 71 -0.58 1.93 19.53
CA LYS A 71 -0.89 0.63 20.15
C LYS A 71 0.34 -0.06 20.74
N ARG A 72 1.47 -0.06 20.02
CA ARG A 72 2.67 -0.81 20.41
C ARG A 72 3.43 -0.12 21.56
N LEU A 73 3.60 1.19 21.46
CA LEU A 73 4.49 2.00 22.30
C LEU A 73 3.71 2.95 23.22
N LYS A 74 2.44 2.64 23.50
CA LYS A 74 1.50 3.47 24.29
C LYS A 74 2.16 4.05 25.54
N ASP A 75 2.77 3.20 26.37
CA ASP A 75 3.36 3.61 27.65
C ASP A 75 4.58 4.52 27.43
N LYS A 76 5.49 4.14 26.52
CA LYS A 76 6.67 4.95 26.15
C LYS A 76 6.27 6.33 25.58
N LEU A 77 5.19 6.41 24.81
CA LEU A 77 4.72 7.65 24.18
C LEU A 77 4.06 8.62 25.17
N LEU A 78 3.52 8.13 26.28
CA LEU A 78 2.78 8.96 27.26
C LEU A 78 3.59 9.37 28.50
N MET A 79 4.73 8.72 28.75
CA MET A 79 5.60 9.03 29.90
C MET A 79 6.36 10.37 29.71
N ASP A 80 6.30 11.27 30.71
CA ASP A 80 7.02 12.57 30.70
C ASP A 80 8.51 12.45 31.09
N ASP A 81 8.90 11.37 31.79
CA ASP A 81 10.17 11.27 32.54
C ASP A 81 11.24 10.38 31.89
N SER A 82 11.36 10.37 30.56
CA SER A 82 12.45 9.68 29.84
C SER A 82 13.83 10.35 29.99
N CYS A 83 14.11 10.93 31.17
CA CYS A 83 15.42 11.40 31.60
C CYS A 83 16.07 10.48 32.65
N LYS A 84 15.38 9.49 33.23
CA LYS A 84 16.01 8.54 34.16
C LYS A 84 15.44 7.14 34.00
N THR A 85 16.32 6.18 33.73
CA THR A 85 16.11 4.72 33.78
C THR A 85 15.77 4.02 32.45
N LEU A 86 16.65 4.15 31.46
CA LEU A 86 17.10 2.98 30.70
C LEU A 86 18.60 2.87 30.97
N LYS A 87 19.03 1.84 31.71
CA LYS A 87 20.45 1.56 31.89
C LYS A 87 20.91 0.76 30.69
N ALA A 88 22.10 1.09 30.18
CA ALA A 88 22.85 0.28 29.24
C ALA A 88 22.88 -1.18 29.72
N GLY A 89 22.10 -2.04 29.08
CA GLY A 89 21.90 -3.43 29.47
C GLY A 89 20.88 -4.17 28.61
N ASP A 90 19.79 -3.52 28.19
CA ASP A 90 18.68 -4.22 27.51
C ASP A 90 18.65 -4.08 25.98
N LEU A 91 19.67 -3.47 25.36
CA LEU A 91 19.78 -3.31 23.90
C LEU A 91 21.26 -3.36 23.48
N GLN A 92 21.82 -4.54 23.31
CA GLN A 92 23.07 -4.71 22.56
C GLN A 92 22.75 -4.82 21.06
N SER A 93 22.60 -3.68 20.39
CA SER A 93 23.00 -3.46 18.99
C SER A 93 22.36 -2.19 18.41
N SER A 94 23.03 -1.06 18.56
CA SER A 94 23.28 -0.11 17.46
C SER A 94 24.07 1.06 18.01
N SER A 95 25.14 1.37 17.28
CA SER A 95 26.10 2.43 17.53
C SER A 95 25.51 3.82 17.27
N PHE A 96 24.49 4.21 18.03
CA PHE A 96 23.99 5.57 18.12
C PHE A 96 23.48 5.83 19.55
N ASP A 97 23.99 6.89 20.20
CA ASP A 97 23.57 7.35 21.52
C ASP A 97 22.04 7.60 21.55
N HIS A 98 21.29 6.67 22.16
CA HIS A 98 19.83 6.69 22.28
C HIS A 98 19.33 7.21 23.65
N ASP A 99 20.24 7.74 24.48
CA ASP A 99 19.91 8.16 25.84
C ASP A 99 19.64 9.67 25.92
N ASN A 100 18.37 10.06 25.76
CA ASN A 100 17.66 11.23 26.36
C ASN A 100 16.52 11.72 25.44
N TYR A 101 15.35 11.07 25.50
CA TYR A 101 14.16 11.50 24.75
C TYR A 101 13.13 12.18 25.67
N THR A 102 13.33 13.41 26.12
CA THR A 102 12.34 14.16 26.93
C THR A 102 11.22 14.78 26.08
N ALA A 103 10.37 13.97 25.45
CA ALA A 103 9.19 14.49 24.76
C ALA A 103 8.03 13.47 24.70
N ALA A 104 6.98 13.72 25.49
CA ALA A 104 5.76 12.89 25.52
C ALA A 104 4.67 13.41 24.59
N ALA A 105 3.84 12.50 24.10
CA ALA A 105 2.53 12.80 23.54
C ALA A 105 1.51 13.09 24.66
N ASP A 106 0.49 13.88 24.37
CA ASP A 106 -0.63 14.14 25.29
C ASP A 106 -1.64 13.00 25.27
N PHE A 107 -1.86 12.40 24.09
CA PHE A 107 -2.70 11.22 23.96
C PHE A 107 -2.27 10.31 22.82
N VAL A 108 -2.76 9.07 22.85
CA VAL A 108 -2.51 8.10 21.80
C VAL A 108 -3.79 7.39 21.35
N CYS A 109 -3.92 7.16 20.04
CA CYS A 109 -5.11 6.55 19.45
C CYS A 109 -4.75 5.41 18.49
N GLY A 110 -5.21 4.20 18.82
CA GLY A 110 -5.03 3.00 18.01
C GLY A 110 -5.88 3.03 16.74
N PRO A 111 -5.58 2.13 15.79
CA PRO A 111 -6.23 2.12 14.48
C PRO A 111 -7.72 1.76 14.49
N ASP A 112 -8.20 1.12 15.55
CA ASP A 112 -9.61 0.71 15.72
C ASP A 112 -10.38 1.63 16.69
N SER A 113 -9.82 2.80 17.02
CA SER A 113 -10.36 3.69 18.07
C SER A 113 -10.47 5.16 17.64
N TYR A 114 -10.43 5.46 16.34
CA TYR A 114 -10.45 6.85 15.84
C TYR A 114 -11.75 7.59 16.20
N ARG A 115 -12.84 6.88 16.53
CA ARG A 115 -14.08 7.49 17.04
C ARG A 115 -13.89 8.19 18.38
N ASP A 116 -12.87 7.80 19.15
CA ASP A 116 -12.56 8.41 20.44
C ASP A 116 -11.74 9.69 20.32
N LEU A 117 -11.31 10.08 19.10
CA LEU A 117 -10.46 11.24 18.88
C LEU A 117 -11.05 12.55 19.42
N PRO A 118 -12.33 12.90 19.18
CA PRO A 118 -12.91 14.13 19.73
C PRO A 118 -12.76 14.21 21.25
N LYS A 119 -13.10 13.12 21.95
CA LYS A 119 -12.98 13.02 23.40
C LYS A 119 -11.52 13.09 23.86
N LEU A 120 -10.60 12.38 23.20
CA LEU A 120 -9.18 12.40 23.55
C LEU A 120 -8.57 13.80 23.41
N ILE A 121 -9.01 14.58 22.43
CA ILE A 121 -8.57 15.96 22.23
C ILE A 121 -9.11 16.86 23.35
N GLU A 122 -10.39 16.76 23.68
CA GLU A 122 -11.01 17.50 24.79
C GLU A 122 -10.36 17.20 26.14
N ASP A 123 -10.12 15.91 26.43
CA ASP A 123 -9.43 15.45 27.63
C ASP A 123 -8.00 16.04 27.70
N ALA A 124 -7.26 16.02 26.58
CA ALA A 124 -5.91 16.57 26.49
C ALA A 124 -5.86 18.09 26.73
N HIS A 125 -6.83 18.84 26.19
CA HIS A 125 -7.00 20.28 26.45
C HIS A 125 -7.38 20.58 27.89
N SER A 126 -8.09 19.65 28.54
CA SER A 126 -8.39 19.69 29.98
C SER A 126 -7.21 19.27 30.88
N GLY A 127 -6.07 18.88 30.28
CA GLY A 127 -4.85 18.47 30.99
C GLY A 127 -4.77 16.98 31.31
N LEU A 128 -5.72 16.17 30.84
CA LEU A 128 -5.72 14.72 31.03
C LEU A 128 -4.94 14.04 29.91
N LYS A 129 -4.05 13.11 30.27
CA LYS A 129 -3.44 12.21 29.29
C LYS A 129 -4.37 11.04 29.00
N GLY A 130 -4.52 10.71 27.73
CA GLY A 130 -5.50 9.72 27.27
C GLY A 130 -4.89 8.65 26.36
N ALA A 131 -5.44 7.44 26.42
CA ALA A 131 -5.12 6.39 25.45
C ALA A 131 -6.38 5.61 25.08
N SER A 132 -6.69 5.57 23.79
CA SER A 132 -7.65 4.59 23.27
C SER A 132 -6.97 3.71 22.22
N VAL A 133 -6.66 2.49 22.60
CA VAL A 133 -5.89 1.54 21.77
C VAL A 133 -6.49 0.14 21.82
N ALA A 134 -7.76 0.00 22.19
CA ALA A 134 -8.45 -1.29 22.18
C ALA A 134 -8.60 -1.77 20.74
N LEU A 135 -8.39 -3.07 20.50
CA LEU A 135 -8.67 -3.66 19.20
C LEU A 135 -10.13 -4.08 19.18
N SER A 136 -10.81 -3.75 18.08
CA SER A 136 -12.20 -4.12 17.88
C SER A 136 -12.30 -5.41 17.07
N LEU A 137 -13.30 -6.24 17.39
CA LEU A 137 -13.64 -7.43 16.61
C LEU A 137 -14.52 -7.11 15.40
N GLU A 138 -15.10 -5.91 15.33
CA GLU A 138 -16.12 -5.55 14.33
C GLU A 138 -15.81 -4.25 13.58
N GLU A 139 -14.97 -3.36 14.11
CA GLU A 139 -14.74 -2.05 13.52
C GLU A 139 -14.06 -2.15 12.14
N THR A 140 -14.70 -1.49 11.17
CA THR A 140 -14.28 -1.40 9.77
C THR A 140 -14.39 0.02 9.20
N TYR A 141 -15.04 0.95 9.91
CA TYR A 141 -15.42 2.30 9.50
C TYR A 141 -16.30 2.35 8.24
N ALA A 142 -17.13 1.32 8.03
CA ALA A 142 -17.99 1.18 6.86
C ALA A 142 -19.00 2.36 6.68
N ASP A 143 -19.36 3.01 7.78
CA ASP A 143 -20.27 4.16 7.88
C ASP A 143 -19.56 5.54 7.79
N VAL A 144 -18.22 5.55 7.69
CA VAL A 144 -17.44 6.79 7.62
C VAL A 144 -17.01 7.05 6.17
N THR A 145 -17.63 8.04 5.54
CA THR A 145 -17.15 8.59 4.27
C THR A 145 -15.85 9.37 4.52
N PRO A 146 -14.68 8.91 4.03
CA PRO A 146 -13.41 9.57 4.30
C PRO A 146 -13.31 10.93 3.58
N VAL A 147 -12.56 11.88 4.14
CA VAL A 147 -12.33 13.16 3.45
C VAL A 147 -11.45 12.97 2.22
N ARG A 148 -11.85 13.63 1.14
CA ARG A 148 -11.25 13.50 -0.20
C ARG A 148 -10.18 14.56 -0.40
N ARG A 149 -9.08 14.17 -1.05
CA ARG A 149 -8.07 15.12 -1.49
C ARG A 149 -8.55 15.78 -2.77
N HIS A 150 -8.58 17.10 -2.76
CA HIS A 150 -8.68 17.88 -3.98
C HIS A 150 -7.29 18.43 -4.30
N PHE A 151 -6.93 18.43 -5.58
CA PHE A 151 -5.77 19.13 -6.07
C PHE A 151 -6.20 20.53 -6.48
N THR A 152 -5.56 21.55 -5.92
CA THR A 152 -5.59 22.91 -6.45
C THR A 152 -4.35 23.06 -7.33
N THR A 153 -4.53 23.27 -8.63
CA THR A 153 -3.40 23.59 -9.52
C THR A 153 -2.94 25.04 -9.32
N ASP A 154 -3.84 25.92 -8.86
CA ASP A 154 -3.61 27.30 -8.45
C ASP A 154 -4.59 27.71 -7.33
N GLU A 155 -4.28 28.73 -6.53
CA GLU A 155 -5.19 29.24 -5.46
C GLU A 155 -6.51 29.82 -6.00
N SER A 156 -6.59 30.07 -7.31
CA SER A 156 -7.75 30.65 -8.00
C SER A 156 -8.57 29.65 -8.83
N SER A 157 -8.22 28.36 -8.85
CA SER A 157 -8.96 27.34 -9.61
C SER A 157 -9.86 26.48 -8.73
N ASP A 158 -10.98 26.02 -9.30
CA ASP A 158 -11.87 25.08 -8.62
C ASP A 158 -11.10 23.80 -8.24
N PRO A 159 -11.29 23.26 -7.02
CA PRO A 159 -10.57 22.07 -6.58
C PRO A 159 -10.87 20.87 -7.49
N ILE A 160 -9.83 20.30 -8.11
CA ILE A 160 -10.00 19.12 -8.97
C ILE A 160 -9.99 17.86 -8.09
N PRO A 161 -11.01 16.98 -8.17
CA PRO A 161 -11.01 15.71 -7.46
C PRO A 161 -9.75 14.90 -7.79
N ALA A 162 -9.16 14.24 -6.80
CA ALA A 162 -8.04 13.34 -7.05
C ALA A 162 -8.46 12.24 -8.05
N PRO A 163 -7.68 11.99 -9.12
CA PRO A 163 -8.05 10.99 -10.12
C PRO A 163 -7.95 9.55 -9.58
N THR A 164 -7.34 9.36 -8.41
CA THR A 164 -7.15 8.07 -7.76
C THR A 164 -7.63 8.09 -6.30
N ALA A 165 -8.15 6.97 -5.82
CA ALA A 165 -8.61 6.82 -4.45
C ALA A 165 -8.20 5.47 -3.83
N PHE A 166 -8.04 5.47 -2.51
CA PHE A 166 -7.84 4.27 -1.72
C PHE A 166 -9.17 3.85 -1.10
N LEU A 167 -9.59 2.60 -1.33
CA LEU A 167 -10.84 2.06 -0.80
C LEU A 167 -10.52 0.93 0.19
N SER A 168 -10.77 1.17 1.48
CA SER A 168 -10.55 0.15 2.51
C SER A 168 -11.65 -0.90 2.45
N VAL A 169 -11.28 -2.15 2.15
CA VAL A 169 -12.21 -3.28 2.03
C VAL A 169 -12.14 -4.22 3.22
N MET A 170 -11.04 -4.18 3.98
CA MET A 170 -10.89 -4.99 5.19
C MET A 170 -9.81 -4.44 6.13
N ARG A 171 -9.81 -4.93 7.38
CA ARG A 171 -8.82 -4.61 8.42
C ARG A 171 -8.32 -5.87 9.11
N GLY A 172 -7.10 -5.82 9.64
CA GLY A 172 -6.50 -6.92 10.40
C GLY A 172 -5.84 -7.98 9.53
N CYS A 173 -5.15 -8.94 10.17
CA CYS A 173 -4.40 -10.00 9.49
C CYS A 173 -4.32 -11.26 10.37
N ASP A 174 -4.66 -12.42 9.81
CA ASP A 174 -4.67 -13.71 10.53
C ASP A 174 -3.44 -14.58 10.19
N ASN A 175 -2.56 -14.14 9.28
CA ASN A 175 -1.40 -14.91 8.81
C ASN A 175 -0.37 -15.28 9.89
N MET A 176 -0.31 -14.54 11.01
CA MET A 176 0.58 -14.82 12.15
C MET A 176 2.05 -15.16 11.77
N CYS A 177 2.59 -14.48 10.75
CA CYS A 177 4.01 -14.62 10.37
C CYS A 177 4.92 -14.25 11.54
N THR A 178 6.03 -14.97 11.72
CA THR A 178 6.79 -14.91 12.99
C THR A 178 7.38 -13.53 13.30
N TYR A 179 7.69 -12.75 12.27
CA TYR A 179 8.23 -11.37 12.37
C TYR A 179 7.17 -10.27 12.37
N CYS A 180 5.90 -10.60 12.08
CA CYS A 180 4.89 -9.60 11.75
C CYS A 180 4.13 -9.15 13.01
N ILE A 181 4.17 -7.84 13.29
CA ILE A 181 3.47 -7.25 14.44
C ILE A 181 1.98 -6.97 14.15
N VAL A 182 1.58 -6.96 12.88
CA VAL A 182 0.25 -6.51 12.42
C VAL A 182 -0.91 -7.15 13.18
N PRO A 183 -0.95 -8.48 13.41
CA PRO A 183 -2.06 -9.10 14.15
C PRO A 183 -2.28 -8.52 15.56
N PHE A 184 -1.19 -8.05 16.20
CA PHE A 184 -1.23 -7.49 17.56
C PHE A 184 -1.56 -6.00 17.61
N VAL A 185 -1.45 -5.29 16.47
CA VAL A 185 -1.70 -3.84 16.39
C VAL A 185 -2.92 -3.45 15.56
N ARG A 186 -3.45 -4.37 14.74
CA ARG A 186 -4.66 -4.20 13.91
C ARG A 186 -5.71 -5.29 14.16
N GLY A 187 -5.42 -6.29 14.98
CA GLY A 187 -6.34 -7.38 15.32
C GLY A 187 -6.55 -8.39 14.18
N ARG A 188 -7.58 -9.22 14.37
CA ARG A 188 -8.00 -10.28 13.45
C ARG A 188 -8.60 -9.72 12.17
N GLU A 189 -8.59 -10.50 11.10
CA GLU A 189 -9.19 -10.08 9.82
C GLU A 189 -10.70 -9.82 9.94
N ARG A 190 -11.13 -8.68 9.41
CA ARG A 190 -12.51 -8.18 9.38
C ARG A 190 -12.78 -7.58 8.02
N SER A 191 -13.71 -8.17 7.27
CA SER A 191 -14.12 -7.65 5.96
C SER A 191 -15.22 -6.61 6.14
N ARG A 192 -15.16 -5.56 5.34
CA ARG A 192 -16.28 -4.62 5.21
C ARG A 192 -17.37 -5.26 4.34
N PRO A 193 -18.67 -5.02 4.61
CA PRO A 193 -19.76 -5.52 3.75
C PRO A 193 -19.62 -5.09 2.29
N LEU A 194 -19.90 -6.00 1.35
CA LEU A 194 -19.77 -5.76 -0.09
C LEU A 194 -20.60 -4.55 -0.54
N ASP A 195 -21.86 -4.46 -0.11
CA ASP A 195 -22.77 -3.37 -0.51
C ASP A 195 -22.23 -1.99 -0.11
N SER A 196 -21.59 -1.91 1.06
CA SER A 196 -20.94 -0.69 1.54
C SER A 196 -19.74 -0.31 0.66
N ILE A 197 -18.96 -1.30 0.22
CA ILE A 197 -17.81 -1.09 -0.67
C ILE A 197 -18.29 -0.64 -2.05
N LEU A 198 -19.31 -1.30 -2.61
CA LEU A 198 -19.86 -0.96 -3.93
C LEU A 198 -20.46 0.44 -3.94
N HIS A 199 -21.20 0.81 -2.90
CA HIS A 199 -21.76 2.16 -2.77
C HIS A 199 -20.64 3.23 -2.74
N GLU A 200 -19.57 3.02 -1.96
CA GLU A 200 -18.45 3.96 -1.93
C GLU A 200 -17.70 4.00 -3.28
N ALA A 201 -17.45 2.85 -3.90
CA ALA A 201 -16.79 2.79 -5.21
C ALA A 201 -17.60 3.50 -6.31
N GLN A 202 -18.93 3.32 -6.32
CA GLN A 202 -19.82 4.02 -7.24
C GLN A 202 -19.83 5.54 -6.98
N SER A 203 -19.87 5.96 -5.71
CA SER A 203 -19.77 7.38 -5.34
C SER A 203 -18.46 7.99 -5.83
N LEU A 204 -17.33 7.31 -5.60
CA LEU A 204 -16.01 7.76 -6.06
C LEU A 204 -15.97 7.91 -7.59
N PHE A 205 -16.51 6.93 -8.32
CA PHE A 205 -16.58 7.01 -9.78
C PHE A 205 -17.45 8.19 -10.27
N ASN A 206 -18.62 8.39 -9.67
CA ASN A 206 -19.53 9.49 -10.01
C ASN A 206 -18.90 10.88 -9.78
N GLU A 207 -17.92 10.96 -8.88
CA GLU A 207 -17.16 12.17 -8.57
C GLU A 207 -15.93 12.38 -9.45
N GLY A 208 -15.69 11.48 -10.40
CA GLY A 208 -14.60 11.59 -11.37
C GLY A 208 -13.33 10.83 -11.00
N VAL A 209 -13.32 10.01 -9.94
CA VAL A 209 -12.21 9.08 -9.69
C VAL A 209 -12.14 8.06 -10.83
N LYS A 210 -10.93 7.88 -11.38
CA LYS A 210 -10.64 6.96 -12.49
C LYS A 210 -9.87 5.71 -12.07
N GLU A 211 -9.26 5.71 -10.88
CA GLU A 211 -8.58 4.53 -10.35
C GLU A 211 -8.89 4.34 -8.86
N ILE A 212 -9.30 3.12 -8.49
CA ILE A 212 -9.44 2.71 -7.08
C ILE A 212 -8.40 1.65 -6.75
N THR A 213 -7.69 1.84 -5.63
CA THR A 213 -6.85 0.80 -5.03
C THR A 213 -7.53 0.22 -3.79
N LEU A 214 -7.93 -1.04 -3.87
CA LEU A 214 -8.49 -1.81 -2.75
C LEU A 214 -7.41 -2.04 -1.69
N LEU A 215 -7.73 -1.72 -0.44
CA LEU A 215 -6.81 -1.79 0.70
C LEU A 215 -7.27 -2.81 1.76
N GLY A 216 -6.31 -3.60 2.21
CA GLY A 216 -6.37 -4.44 3.40
C GLY A 216 -4.95 -4.81 3.84
N GLN A 217 -4.74 -5.33 5.06
CA GLN A 217 -3.42 -5.87 5.43
C GLN A 217 -3.16 -7.24 4.79
N ASN A 218 -4.22 -7.95 4.40
CA ASN A 218 -4.20 -9.17 3.62
C ASN A 218 -5.38 -9.14 2.62
N VAL A 219 -5.33 -8.28 1.62
CA VAL A 219 -6.53 -7.86 0.83
C VAL A 219 -7.29 -9.03 0.19
N ASN A 220 -6.58 -10.06 -0.27
CA ASN A 220 -7.16 -11.21 -0.94
C ASN A 220 -7.66 -12.31 0.01
N SER A 221 -7.62 -12.07 1.32
CA SER A 221 -8.34 -12.86 2.33
C SER A 221 -9.74 -12.31 2.68
N TYR A 222 -10.22 -11.36 1.88
CA TYR A 222 -11.57 -10.81 1.96
C TYR A 222 -12.60 -11.95 1.96
N CYS A 223 -13.51 -11.87 2.90
CA CYS A 223 -14.57 -12.82 3.16
C CYS A 223 -15.69 -12.10 3.92
N ASP A 224 -16.76 -11.73 3.23
CA ASP A 224 -17.90 -11.03 3.78
C ASP A 224 -19.05 -11.99 4.07
N ASN A 225 -19.45 -12.06 5.34
CA ASN A 225 -20.50 -12.93 5.85
C ASN A 225 -21.81 -12.17 6.14
N SER A 226 -21.89 -10.88 5.81
CA SER A 226 -23.04 -10.04 6.17
C SER A 226 -24.30 -10.36 5.36
N ASN A 227 -24.17 -10.86 4.13
CA ASN A 227 -25.30 -11.16 3.25
C ASN A 227 -25.50 -12.67 3.07
N THR A 228 -26.41 -13.26 3.86
CA THR A 228 -26.72 -14.69 3.83
C THR A 228 -27.40 -15.15 2.54
N ASP A 229 -28.17 -14.29 1.86
CA ASP A 229 -28.95 -14.69 0.67
C ASP A 229 -28.07 -14.93 -0.55
N LEU A 230 -27.04 -14.10 -0.74
CA LEU A 230 -26.01 -14.32 -1.77
C LEU A 230 -25.07 -15.49 -1.43
N SER A 231 -24.91 -15.81 -0.13
CA SER A 231 -24.05 -16.91 0.32
C SER A 231 -24.61 -18.31 0.02
N ILE A 232 -25.93 -18.44 -0.15
CA ILE A 232 -26.62 -19.73 -0.35
C ILE A 232 -26.50 -20.24 -1.79
N ASN A 233 -26.43 -19.33 -2.78
CA ASN A 233 -26.21 -19.69 -4.19
C ASN A 233 -24.76 -20.13 -4.49
N SER A 234 -23.81 -19.80 -3.61
CA SER A 234 -22.42 -20.28 -3.67
C SER A 234 -22.20 -21.57 -2.88
N SER A 235 -23.12 -22.53 -3.03
CA SER A 235 -23.00 -23.86 -2.43
C SER A 235 -21.59 -24.46 -2.68
N LYS A 236 -20.77 -24.54 -1.62
CA LYS A 236 -19.43 -25.19 -1.52
C LYS A 236 -18.15 -24.37 -1.87
N THR A 237 -18.05 -23.09 -1.57
CA THR A 237 -16.74 -22.40 -1.67
C THR A 237 -15.87 -22.59 -0.43
N ILE A 238 -15.19 -23.75 -0.33
CA ILE A 238 -13.96 -23.83 0.46
C ILE A 238 -12.95 -22.90 -0.23
N SER A 239 -12.39 -21.93 0.52
CA SER A 239 -11.26 -21.13 0.05
C SER A 239 -10.16 -22.06 -0.45
N THR A 240 -10.03 -22.18 -1.77
CA THR A 240 -9.06 -23.08 -2.38
C THR A 240 -7.72 -22.36 -2.36
N LEU A 241 -6.85 -22.78 -1.45
CA LEU A 241 -5.49 -22.31 -1.42
C LEU A 241 -4.77 -22.72 -2.70
N VAL A 242 -3.76 -21.95 -3.08
CA VAL A 242 -2.84 -22.34 -4.15
C VAL A 242 -2.20 -23.70 -3.83
N PRO A 243 -2.06 -24.61 -4.81
CA PRO A 243 -1.37 -25.90 -4.61
C PRO A 243 0.01 -25.73 -3.97
N GLY A 244 0.32 -26.54 -2.96
CA GLY A 244 1.58 -26.45 -2.21
C GLY A 244 1.60 -25.40 -1.08
N PHE A 245 0.52 -24.62 -0.92
CA PHE A 245 0.38 -23.66 0.18
C PHE A 245 -0.48 -24.24 1.31
N LYS A 246 -0.16 -23.82 2.53
CA LYS A 246 -0.86 -24.16 3.77
C LYS A 246 -1.12 -22.88 4.56
N THR A 247 -2.16 -22.91 5.39
CA THR A 247 -2.46 -21.83 6.33
C THR A 247 -2.29 -22.31 7.77
N VAL A 248 -1.83 -21.42 8.65
CA VAL A 248 -1.65 -21.69 10.08
C VAL A 248 -2.90 -21.36 10.91
N TYR A 249 -3.92 -20.77 10.29
CA TYR A 249 -5.19 -20.42 10.92
C TYR A 249 -6.36 -21.13 10.24
N LYS A 250 -7.48 -21.26 10.97
CA LYS A 250 -8.69 -21.90 10.46
C LYS A 250 -9.21 -21.14 9.23
N PRO A 251 -9.34 -21.80 8.06
CA PRO A 251 -9.94 -21.16 6.88
C PRO A 251 -11.33 -20.61 7.22
N LYS A 252 -11.64 -19.44 6.67
CA LYS A 252 -13.00 -18.91 6.71
C LYS A 252 -13.89 -19.80 5.86
N VAL A 253 -15.11 -20.07 6.34
CA VAL A 253 -16.07 -20.95 5.67
C VAL A 253 -17.28 -20.11 5.29
N GLY A 254 -17.65 -20.16 4.00
CA GLY A 254 -18.73 -19.34 3.45
C GLY A 254 -18.33 -17.89 3.18
N GLY A 255 -19.34 -17.08 2.89
CA GLY A 255 -19.20 -15.65 2.59
C GLY A 255 -18.74 -15.34 1.16
N LEU A 256 -18.88 -14.06 0.78
CA LEU A 256 -18.39 -13.51 -0.48
C LEU A 256 -16.88 -13.30 -0.39
N ARG A 257 -16.13 -13.88 -1.32
CA ARG A 257 -14.65 -13.92 -1.31
C ARG A 257 -14.07 -12.75 -2.09
N PHE A 258 -12.74 -12.66 -2.10
CA PHE A 258 -12.02 -11.66 -2.87
C PHE A 258 -12.36 -11.67 -4.37
N PHE A 259 -12.58 -12.86 -4.96
CA PHE A 259 -13.07 -12.97 -6.34
C PHE A 259 -14.38 -12.21 -6.53
N ASP A 260 -15.38 -12.44 -5.67
CA ASP A 260 -16.71 -11.84 -5.77
C ASP A 260 -16.64 -10.32 -5.61
N LEU A 261 -15.84 -9.85 -4.65
CA LEU A 261 -15.56 -8.42 -4.47
C LEU A 261 -14.93 -7.81 -5.73
N LEU A 262 -13.88 -8.44 -6.25
CA LEU A 262 -13.13 -7.92 -7.39
C LEU A 262 -13.99 -7.91 -8.67
N ASP A 263 -14.80 -8.95 -8.88
CA ASP A 263 -15.73 -9.05 -10.01
C ASP A 263 -16.79 -7.95 -9.93
N GLN A 264 -17.45 -7.79 -8.79
CA GLN A 264 -18.51 -6.79 -8.62
C GLN A 264 -18.00 -5.35 -8.73
N VAL A 265 -16.81 -5.05 -8.16
CA VAL A 265 -16.19 -3.73 -8.32
C VAL A 265 -15.81 -3.47 -9.78
N SER A 266 -15.36 -4.50 -10.52
CA SER A 266 -15.03 -4.36 -11.95
C SER A 266 -16.22 -4.04 -12.84
N GLN A 267 -17.45 -4.32 -12.39
CA GLN A 267 -18.67 -4.08 -13.15
C GLN A 267 -19.22 -2.65 -12.98
N ILE A 268 -18.68 -1.85 -12.04
CA ILE A 268 -19.10 -0.46 -11.82
C ILE A 268 -18.95 0.38 -13.09
N SER A 269 -17.80 0.26 -13.77
CA SER A 269 -17.57 0.90 -15.06
C SER A 269 -16.34 0.31 -15.75
N PRO A 270 -16.38 0.11 -17.08
CA PRO A 270 -15.17 -0.22 -17.86
C PRO A 270 -14.12 0.90 -17.82
N GLU A 271 -14.51 2.12 -17.44
CA GLU A 271 -13.62 3.29 -17.34
C GLU A 271 -13.01 3.48 -15.94
N LEU A 272 -13.32 2.59 -14.99
CA LEU A 272 -12.78 2.62 -13.64
C LEU A 272 -11.67 1.58 -13.51
N ARG A 273 -10.42 2.03 -13.43
CA ARG A 273 -9.27 1.17 -13.22
C ARG A 273 -9.20 0.67 -11.77
N ILE A 274 -8.88 -0.61 -11.58
CA ILE A 274 -8.87 -1.27 -10.28
C ILE A 274 -7.49 -1.85 -10.00
N ARG A 275 -7.00 -1.56 -8.79
CA ARG A 275 -5.80 -2.15 -8.21
C ARG A 275 -6.10 -2.69 -6.83
N PHE A 276 -5.19 -3.49 -6.32
CA PHE A 276 -5.18 -3.92 -4.92
C PHE A 276 -3.73 -4.06 -4.44
N THR A 277 -3.52 -4.05 -3.13
CA THR A 277 -2.19 -4.18 -2.55
C THR A 277 -2.21 -4.99 -1.26
N SER A 278 -1.03 -5.43 -0.82
CA SER A 278 -0.85 -6.33 0.32
C SER A 278 -1.65 -7.65 0.22
N PRO A 279 -1.65 -8.36 -0.93
CA PRO A 279 -2.19 -9.71 -0.99
C PRO A 279 -1.17 -10.73 -0.42
N HIS A 280 -1.67 -11.89 -0.03
CA HIS A 280 -0.85 -13.04 0.34
C HIS A 280 -0.79 -14.07 -0.81
N PRO A 281 0.39 -14.63 -1.15
CA PRO A 281 0.55 -15.57 -2.27
C PRO A 281 -0.41 -16.77 -2.25
N LYS A 282 -0.69 -17.32 -1.06
CA LYS A 282 -1.59 -18.49 -0.89
C LYS A 282 -3.04 -18.26 -1.36
N ASP A 283 -3.47 -17.00 -1.42
CA ASP A 283 -4.86 -16.59 -1.68
C ASP A 283 -5.00 -16.08 -3.14
N PHE A 284 -4.27 -16.69 -4.09
CA PHE A 284 -4.38 -16.47 -5.54
C PHE A 284 -4.85 -17.74 -6.29
N PRO A 285 -6.09 -18.20 -6.07
CA PRO A 285 -6.65 -19.29 -6.87
C PRO A 285 -6.76 -18.88 -8.35
N LYS A 286 -6.79 -19.88 -9.24
CA LYS A 286 -6.83 -19.67 -10.70
C LYS A 286 -7.98 -18.75 -11.14
N GLU A 287 -9.14 -18.84 -10.51
CA GLU A 287 -10.32 -18.00 -10.80
C GLU A 287 -10.03 -16.50 -10.63
N VAL A 288 -9.23 -16.10 -9.63
CA VAL A 288 -8.85 -14.69 -9.44
C VAL A 288 -7.89 -14.25 -10.55
N LEU A 289 -6.95 -15.12 -10.94
CA LEU A 289 -6.02 -14.84 -12.03
C LEU A 289 -6.73 -14.74 -13.38
N GLN A 290 -7.72 -15.61 -13.63
CA GLN A 290 -8.57 -15.58 -14.81
C GLN A 290 -9.36 -14.28 -14.88
N LEU A 291 -10.00 -13.88 -13.77
CA LEU A 291 -10.72 -12.60 -13.70
C LEU A 291 -9.82 -11.39 -14.00
N ILE A 292 -8.60 -11.36 -13.45
CA ILE A 292 -7.60 -10.31 -13.76
C ILE A 292 -7.26 -10.30 -15.26
N SER A 293 -7.11 -11.47 -15.89
CA SER A 293 -6.80 -11.58 -17.33
C SER A 293 -7.96 -11.12 -18.23
N GLU A 294 -9.19 -11.46 -17.84
CA GLU A 294 -10.42 -11.19 -18.58
C GLU A 294 -10.84 -9.72 -18.52
N ARG A 295 -10.78 -9.10 -17.33
CA ARG A 295 -11.28 -7.74 -17.10
C ARG A 295 -10.21 -6.69 -17.40
N LYS A 296 -10.43 -5.89 -18.45
CA LYS A 296 -9.47 -4.86 -18.91
C LYS A 296 -9.29 -3.67 -17.98
N ASN A 297 -10.23 -3.47 -17.08
CA ASN A 297 -10.18 -2.44 -16.06
C ASN A 297 -9.54 -2.92 -14.75
N ILE A 298 -9.13 -4.20 -14.65
CA ILE A 298 -8.30 -4.70 -13.55
C ILE A 298 -6.85 -4.71 -14.02
N CYS A 299 -5.97 -4.05 -13.27
CA CYS A 299 -4.58 -3.94 -13.69
C CYS A 299 -3.82 -5.26 -13.67
N SER A 300 -3.00 -5.49 -14.69
CA SER A 300 -2.04 -6.59 -14.79
C SER A 300 -0.79 -6.32 -13.92
N ASN A 301 -1.00 -5.92 -12.67
CA ASN A 301 0.03 -5.70 -11.68
C ASN A 301 -0.29 -6.48 -10.41
N ILE A 302 0.49 -7.52 -10.13
CA ILE A 302 0.32 -8.37 -8.95
C ILE A 302 1.50 -8.16 -8.00
N HIS A 303 1.19 -7.66 -6.82
CA HIS A 303 2.13 -7.70 -5.71
C HIS A 303 2.12 -9.10 -5.11
N LEU A 304 3.26 -9.78 -5.06
CA LEU A 304 3.38 -11.17 -4.61
C LEU A 304 4.52 -11.26 -3.58
N PRO A 305 4.27 -10.98 -2.29
CA PRO A 305 5.34 -10.93 -1.28
C PRO A 305 5.95 -12.30 -0.99
N ALA A 306 7.17 -12.54 -1.46
CA ALA A 306 7.93 -13.78 -1.22
C ALA A 306 8.48 -13.82 0.20
N GLN A 307 8.99 -12.69 0.68
CA GLN A 307 9.70 -12.46 1.96
C GLN A 307 11.12 -13.07 1.99
N SER A 308 11.31 -14.27 1.45
CA SER A 308 12.61 -14.90 1.24
C SER A 308 12.55 -15.86 0.04
N GLY A 309 13.71 -16.15 -0.57
CA GLY A 309 13.86 -17.22 -1.54
C GLY A 309 14.20 -18.58 -0.95
N SER A 310 14.52 -18.67 0.35
CA SER A 310 14.86 -19.95 1.00
C SER A 310 13.66 -20.63 1.63
N SER A 311 13.44 -21.92 1.32
CA SER A 311 12.39 -22.71 1.97
C SER A 311 12.61 -22.85 3.48
N VAL A 312 13.87 -22.88 3.95
CA VAL A 312 14.19 -22.95 5.39
C VAL A 312 13.76 -21.66 6.09
N VAL A 313 14.14 -20.52 5.52
CA VAL A 313 13.76 -19.20 6.05
C VAL A 313 12.23 -18.99 5.98
N LEU A 314 11.58 -19.39 4.88
CA LEU A 314 10.12 -19.32 4.72
C LEU A 314 9.37 -20.14 5.77
N GLU A 315 9.88 -21.32 6.14
CA GLU A 315 9.33 -22.14 7.22
C GLU A 315 9.49 -21.45 8.58
N ASN A 316 10.69 -20.91 8.88
CA ASN A 316 10.94 -20.14 10.12
C ASN A 316 10.10 -18.85 10.19
N MET A 317 9.73 -18.29 9.04
CA MET A 317 8.81 -17.16 8.90
C MET A 317 7.33 -17.55 9.05
N ARG A 318 7.00 -18.85 9.07
CA ARG A 318 5.64 -19.42 9.01
C ARG A 318 4.85 -18.97 7.80
N ARG A 319 5.48 -19.02 6.62
CA ARG A 319 4.83 -18.63 5.36
C ARG A 319 3.87 -19.70 4.84
N GLY A 320 4.09 -20.97 5.21
CA GLY A 320 3.23 -22.08 4.82
C GLY A 320 3.40 -22.52 3.37
N TYR A 321 4.54 -22.23 2.74
CA TYR A 321 4.88 -22.67 1.37
C TYR A 321 6.39 -22.75 1.20
N THR A 322 6.83 -23.49 0.18
CA THR A 322 8.25 -23.63 -0.18
C THR A 322 8.61 -22.71 -1.34
N ARG A 323 9.92 -22.51 -1.57
CA ARG A 323 10.44 -21.82 -2.77
C ARG A 323 9.86 -22.39 -4.07
N GLN A 324 9.77 -23.72 -4.15
CA GLN A 324 9.29 -24.42 -5.34
C GLN A 324 7.80 -24.15 -5.60
N ALA A 325 6.94 -24.26 -4.58
CA ALA A 325 5.52 -23.95 -4.70
C ALA A 325 5.28 -22.48 -5.10
N TYR A 326 6.12 -21.57 -4.59
CA TYR A 326 6.08 -20.16 -4.97
C TYR A 326 6.43 -19.95 -6.46
N ILE A 327 7.47 -20.63 -6.95
CA ILE A 327 7.85 -20.56 -8.38
C ILE A 327 6.74 -21.15 -9.27
N GLU A 328 6.10 -22.24 -8.85
CA GLU A 328 4.96 -22.82 -9.58
C GLU A 328 3.77 -21.86 -9.66
N LEU A 329 3.49 -21.11 -8.59
CA LEU A 329 2.50 -20.03 -8.61
C LEU A 329 2.91 -18.92 -9.60
N VAL A 330 4.18 -18.49 -9.59
CA VAL A 330 4.68 -17.49 -10.54
C VAL A 330 4.49 -17.96 -11.99
N ASN A 331 4.82 -19.21 -12.29
CA ASN A 331 4.62 -19.78 -13.63
C ASN A 331 3.13 -19.78 -14.00
N THR A 332 2.26 -20.21 -13.09
CA THR A 332 0.80 -20.19 -13.28
C THR A 332 0.28 -18.78 -13.55
N ILE A 333 0.81 -17.77 -12.87
CA ILE A 333 0.46 -16.36 -13.08
C ILE A 333 0.89 -15.90 -14.48
N HIS A 334 2.10 -16.21 -14.93
CA HIS A 334 2.54 -15.88 -16.29
C HIS A 334 1.77 -16.63 -17.38
N GLU A 335 1.35 -17.87 -17.13
CA GLU A 335 0.51 -18.63 -18.06
C GLU A 335 -0.87 -18.01 -18.25
N ILE A 336 -1.51 -17.54 -17.15
CA ILE A 336 -2.88 -17.00 -17.18
C ILE A 336 -2.89 -15.51 -17.52
N VAL A 337 -1.87 -14.75 -17.10
CA VAL A 337 -1.72 -13.30 -17.31
C VAL A 337 -0.34 -13.03 -17.94
N PRO A 338 -0.15 -13.25 -19.26
CA PRO A 338 1.17 -13.23 -19.91
C PRO A 338 1.97 -11.93 -19.75
N ASN A 339 1.30 -10.77 -19.74
CA ASN A 339 1.95 -9.46 -19.64
C ASN A 339 1.94 -8.89 -18.21
N VAL A 340 1.89 -9.75 -17.18
CA VAL A 340 1.82 -9.30 -15.79
C VAL A 340 3.12 -8.67 -15.30
N SER A 341 2.98 -7.54 -14.61
CA SER A 341 4.02 -6.96 -13.76
C SER A 341 3.94 -7.58 -12.37
N LEU A 342 5.02 -8.26 -11.96
CA LEU A 342 5.16 -8.77 -10.60
C LEU A 342 6.00 -7.82 -9.75
N THR A 343 5.56 -7.60 -8.51
CA THR A 343 6.35 -6.92 -7.47
C THR A 343 6.41 -7.77 -6.22
N SER A 344 7.39 -7.56 -5.34
CA SER A 344 7.53 -8.40 -4.14
C SER A 344 8.14 -7.67 -2.95
N ASP A 345 8.17 -8.34 -1.80
CA ASP A 345 8.84 -7.89 -0.59
C ASP A 345 9.89 -8.94 -0.20
N PHE A 346 11.06 -8.49 0.27
CA PHE A 346 12.12 -9.34 0.79
C PHE A 346 12.67 -8.80 2.12
N ILE A 347 12.97 -9.72 3.04
CA ILE A 347 13.59 -9.43 4.33
C ILE A 347 14.99 -10.04 4.35
N ALA A 348 16.01 -9.20 4.49
CA ALA A 348 17.41 -9.60 4.59
C ALA A 348 17.84 -9.87 6.03
N GLY A 349 18.49 -10.99 6.29
CA GLY A 349 19.08 -11.31 7.58
C GLY A 349 18.06 -11.71 8.64
N PHE A 350 17.04 -12.47 8.26
CA PHE A 350 16.12 -13.06 9.24
C PHE A 350 16.85 -14.04 10.17
N CYS A 351 16.28 -14.30 11.36
CA CYS A 351 16.83 -15.23 12.35
C CYS A 351 17.25 -16.57 11.71
N GLY A 352 18.52 -16.94 11.87
CA GLY A 352 19.12 -18.17 11.35
C GLY A 352 19.45 -18.19 9.85
N GLU A 353 19.31 -17.07 9.12
CA GLU A 353 19.57 -17.05 7.66
C GLU A 353 21.06 -17.21 7.33
N THR A 354 21.40 -18.25 6.56
CA THR A 354 22.78 -18.50 6.09
C THR A 354 23.11 -17.79 4.77
N GLU A 355 24.37 -17.87 4.31
CA GLU A 355 24.75 -17.32 3.00
C GLU A 355 24.06 -18.07 1.85
N GLU A 356 23.86 -19.38 1.98
CA GLU A 356 23.13 -20.20 1.01
C GLU A 356 21.66 -19.76 0.91
N ASP A 357 21.01 -19.47 2.04
CA ASP A 357 19.64 -18.98 2.07
C ASP A 357 19.49 -17.62 1.38
N HIS A 358 20.44 -16.71 1.65
CA HIS A 358 20.49 -15.41 1.01
C HIS A 358 20.74 -15.52 -0.50
N SER A 359 21.65 -16.40 -0.92
CA SER A 359 21.90 -16.70 -2.33
C SER A 359 20.64 -17.19 -3.06
N GLN A 360 19.82 -18.04 -2.42
CA GLN A 360 18.53 -18.48 -2.98
C GLN A 360 17.53 -17.31 -3.14
N SER A 361 17.61 -16.29 -2.29
CA SER A 361 16.80 -15.07 -2.42
C SER A 361 17.23 -14.22 -3.61
N LEU A 362 18.54 -14.06 -3.84
CA LEU A 362 19.08 -13.41 -5.03
C LEU A 362 18.66 -14.17 -6.30
N GLU A 363 18.84 -15.50 -6.32
CA GLU A 363 18.45 -16.35 -7.46
C GLU A 363 16.94 -16.28 -7.73
N LEU A 364 16.09 -16.19 -6.70
CA LEU A 364 14.65 -16.02 -6.89
C LEU A 364 14.30 -14.68 -7.55
N ILE A 365 14.93 -13.57 -7.14
CA ILE A 365 14.73 -12.26 -7.77
C ILE A 365 15.19 -12.31 -9.23
N GLU A 366 16.35 -12.92 -9.49
CA GLU A 366 16.89 -13.09 -10.84
C GLU A 366 15.90 -13.82 -11.75
N ARG A 367 15.42 -14.98 -11.27
CA ARG A 367 14.57 -15.90 -12.01
C ARG A 367 13.18 -15.34 -12.30
N VAL A 368 12.56 -14.69 -11.31
CA VAL A 368 11.20 -14.15 -11.47
C VAL A 368 11.20 -12.84 -12.25
N GLY A 369 12.29 -12.05 -12.19
CA GLY A 369 12.38 -10.80 -12.94
C GLY A 369 11.36 -9.75 -12.49
N TYR A 370 11.19 -9.58 -11.18
CA TYR A 370 10.26 -8.61 -10.62
C TYR A 370 10.50 -7.20 -11.17
N SER A 371 9.41 -6.51 -11.50
CA SER A 371 9.42 -5.11 -11.92
C SER A 371 9.78 -4.14 -10.79
N PHE A 372 9.61 -4.58 -9.53
CA PHE A 372 10.05 -3.85 -8.34
C PHE A 372 10.02 -4.76 -7.10
N CYS A 373 11.02 -4.67 -6.22
CA CYS A 373 11.00 -5.29 -4.89
C CYS A 373 11.16 -4.27 -3.77
N PHE A 374 10.39 -4.40 -2.69
CA PHE A 374 10.69 -3.75 -1.43
C PHE A 374 11.61 -4.64 -0.60
N CYS A 375 12.87 -4.25 -0.48
CA CYS A 375 13.86 -4.96 0.34
C CYS A 375 14.03 -4.24 1.68
N PHE A 376 14.07 -4.99 2.78
CA PHE A 376 14.30 -4.43 4.11
C PHE A 376 15.28 -5.31 4.89
N PRO A 377 16.20 -4.74 5.68
CA PRO A 377 16.91 -5.52 6.68
C PRO A 377 15.91 -5.98 7.77
N TYR A 378 16.08 -7.20 8.26
CA TYR A 378 15.29 -7.72 9.35
C TYR A 378 15.51 -6.91 10.63
N SER A 379 14.39 -6.58 11.26
CA SER A 379 14.34 -5.92 12.55
C SER A 379 13.37 -6.69 13.45
N MET A 380 13.91 -7.16 14.57
CA MET A 380 13.13 -7.86 15.59
C MET A 380 12.24 -6.86 16.32
N ARG A 381 11.01 -7.28 16.63
CA ARG A 381 10.01 -6.42 17.28
C ARG A 381 9.42 -7.11 18.49
N GLU A 382 9.34 -6.38 19.61
CA GLU A 382 8.63 -6.81 20.81
C GLU A 382 7.24 -7.37 20.47
N LYS A 383 6.81 -8.41 21.20
CA LYS A 383 5.51 -9.10 21.05
C LYS A 383 5.35 -9.98 19.80
N THR A 384 6.32 -9.99 18.90
CA THR A 384 6.30 -10.95 17.77
C THR A 384 6.68 -12.35 18.23
N PHE A 385 6.29 -13.38 17.47
CA PHE A 385 6.71 -14.75 17.77
C PHE A 385 8.24 -14.87 17.73
N ALA A 386 8.88 -14.25 16.74
CA ALA A 386 10.33 -14.23 16.62
C ALA A 386 11.01 -13.65 17.87
N TYR A 387 10.48 -12.56 18.44
CA TYR A 387 11.02 -11.96 19.67
C TYR A 387 10.97 -12.90 20.88
N HIS A 388 9.95 -13.75 20.98
CA HIS A 388 9.79 -14.65 22.13
C HIS A 388 10.49 -16.01 21.96
N HIS A 389 10.75 -16.43 20.74
CA HIS A 389 11.11 -17.83 20.45
C HIS A 389 12.30 -18.01 19.52
N LEU A 390 12.77 -16.96 18.85
CA LEU A 390 13.92 -17.01 17.96
C LEU A 390 15.02 -16.08 18.48
N THR A 391 16.26 -16.41 18.14
CA THR A 391 17.41 -15.57 18.40
C THR A 391 17.71 -14.72 17.16
N ASP A 392 17.91 -13.42 17.33
CA ASP A 392 18.43 -12.56 16.25
C ASP A 392 19.95 -12.70 16.17
N ASP A 393 20.40 -13.73 15.48
CA ASP A 393 21.79 -14.19 15.42
C ASP A 393 22.57 -13.71 14.18
N VAL A 394 21.91 -13.03 13.24
CA VAL A 394 22.57 -12.45 12.05
C VAL A 394 23.15 -11.07 12.40
N PRO A 395 24.47 -10.84 12.27
CA PRO A 395 25.07 -9.54 12.59
C PRO A 395 24.52 -8.39 11.74
N ILE A 396 24.39 -7.20 12.33
CA ILE A 396 23.82 -6.02 11.66
C ILE A 396 24.52 -5.66 10.33
N GLU A 397 25.85 -5.77 10.28
CA GLU A 397 26.62 -5.50 9.06
C GLU A 397 26.32 -6.52 7.95
N VAL A 398 26.05 -7.78 8.32
CA VAL A 398 25.61 -8.81 7.37
C VAL A 398 24.21 -8.50 6.86
N LYS A 399 23.26 -8.10 7.73
CA LYS A 399 21.92 -7.70 7.32
C LYS A 399 21.96 -6.53 6.33
N LYS A 400 22.82 -5.53 6.59
CA LYS A 400 23.00 -4.36 5.74
C LYS A 400 23.57 -4.74 4.37
N ARG A 401 24.65 -5.53 4.34
CA ARG A 401 25.24 -6.04 3.08
C ARG A 401 24.20 -6.80 2.25
N ARG A 402 23.49 -7.75 2.86
CA ARG A 402 22.46 -8.56 2.19
C ARG A 402 21.30 -7.70 1.67
N HIS A 403 20.86 -6.70 2.44
CA HIS A 403 19.86 -5.74 1.99
C HIS A 403 20.33 -4.94 0.75
N GLU A 404 21.59 -4.50 0.73
CA GLU A 404 22.18 -3.78 -0.41
C GLU A 404 22.26 -4.69 -1.65
N GLU A 405 22.65 -5.95 -1.48
CA GLU A 405 22.69 -6.96 -2.56
C GLU A 405 21.30 -7.21 -3.15
N LEU A 406 20.27 -7.46 -2.31
CA LEU A 406 18.88 -7.63 -2.77
C LEU A 406 18.35 -6.36 -3.47
N SER A 407 18.68 -5.19 -2.94
CA SER A 407 18.27 -3.91 -3.54
C SER A 407 18.92 -3.68 -4.90
N MET A 408 20.18 -4.07 -5.06
CA MET A 408 20.93 -3.94 -6.31
C MET A 408 20.34 -4.84 -7.41
N ILE A 409 20.15 -6.14 -7.12
CA ILE A 409 19.58 -7.07 -8.09
C ILE A 409 18.13 -6.69 -8.45
N SER A 410 17.33 -6.27 -7.46
CA SER A 410 15.97 -5.78 -7.71
C SER A 410 15.97 -4.56 -8.63
N ARG A 411 16.87 -3.59 -8.40
CA ARG A 411 16.99 -2.41 -9.25
C ARG A 411 17.39 -2.76 -10.68
N ASN A 412 18.29 -3.73 -10.85
CA ASN A 412 18.73 -4.21 -12.16
C ASN A 412 17.58 -4.87 -12.92
N LYS A 413 16.82 -5.75 -12.26
CA LYS A 413 15.63 -6.38 -12.85
C LYS A 413 14.49 -5.41 -13.14
N SER A 414 14.30 -4.41 -12.28
CA SER A 414 13.34 -3.32 -12.53
C SER A 414 13.71 -2.53 -13.79
N LEU A 415 15.01 -2.25 -13.99
CA LEU A 415 15.49 -1.59 -15.21
C LEU A 415 15.29 -2.47 -16.45
N GLU A 416 15.65 -3.75 -16.38
CA GLU A 416 15.46 -4.71 -17.48
C GLU A 416 13.98 -4.80 -17.89
N PHE A 417 13.09 -4.94 -16.90
CA PHE A 417 11.64 -4.97 -17.11
C PHE A 417 11.14 -3.68 -17.80
N ASN A 418 11.57 -2.51 -17.32
CA ASN A 418 11.15 -1.23 -17.87
C ASN A 418 11.74 -0.97 -19.26
N GLN A 419 12.97 -1.41 -19.54
CA GLN A 419 13.59 -1.29 -20.86
C GLN A 419 12.85 -2.10 -21.93
N LYS A 420 12.33 -3.29 -21.57
CA LYS A 420 11.47 -4.10 -22.44
C LYS A 420 10.18 -3.38 -22.85
N GLN A 421 9.78 -2.33 -22.13
CA GLN A 421 8.59 -1.52 -22.46
C GLN A 421 8.87 -0.45 -23.52
N ILE A 422 10.12 -0.14 -23.85
CA ILE A 422 10.45 0.90 -24.85
C ILE A 422 9.92 0.47 -26.23
N GLY A 423 9.23 1.39 -26.91
CA GLY A 423 8.52 1.16 -28.17
C GLY A 423 7.10 0.63 -28.02
N SER A 424 6.69 0.26 -26.80
CA SER A 424 5.30 -0.12 -26.55
C SER A 424 4.39 1.11 -26.43
N ILE A 425 3.13 0.94 -26.82
CA ILE A 425 2.08 1.95 -26.67
C ILE A 425 1.22 1.57 -25.47
N GLN A 426 1.09 2.47 -24.51
CA GLN A 426 0.44 2.22 -23.22
C GLN A 426 -0.57 3.30 -22.88
N ILE A 427 -1.63 2.93 -22.16
CA ILE A 427 -2.58 3.90 -21.59
C ILE A 427 -2.14 4.35 -20.20
N VAL A 428 -2.07 5.66 -20.01
CA VAL A 428 -1.58 6.29 -18.79
C VAL A 428 -2.68 7.18 -18.19
N LEU A 429 -2.98 6.98 -16.91
CA LEU A 429 -3.87 7.88 -16.17
C LEU A 429 -3.05 9.05 -15.62
N VAL A 430 -3.37 10.28 -16.04
CA VAL A 430 -2.69 11.49 -15.58
C VAL A 430 -3.05 11.79 -14.14
N GLU A 431 -2.03 12.01 -13.29
CA GLU A 431 -2.21 12.34 -11.87
C GLU A 431 -1.91 13.80 -11.55
N GLY A 432 -1.03 14.44 -12.33
CA GLY A 432 -0.67 15.84 -12.10
C GLY A 432 0.61 16.28 -12.80
N PRO A 433 1.05 17.53 -12.53
CA PRO A 433 2.27 18.08 -13.12
C PRO A 433 3.53 17.36 -12.61
N SER A 434 4.53 17.25 -13.47
CA SER A 434 5.83 16.71 -13.10
C SER A 434 6.57 17.66 -12.15
N ARG A 435 7.06 17.15 -11.03
CA ARG A 435 7.86 17.96 -10.07
C ARG A 435 9.18 18.48 -10.65
N ARG A 436 9.67 17.88 -11.74
CA ARG A 436 10.98 18.19 -12.33
C ARG A 436 10.89 19.09 -13.55
N SER A 437 9.70 19.23 -14.15
CA SER A 437 9.51 20.07 -15.33
C SER A 437 8.09 20.64 -15.35
N PRO A 438 7.93 21.96 -15.53
CA PRO A 438 6.63 22.60 -15.63
C PRO A 438 5.90 22.30 -16.95
N THR A 439 6.59 21.79 -17.96
CA THR A 439 6.01 21.46 -19.28
C THR A 439 5.58 20.01 -19.41
N GLN A 440 5.76 19.22 -18.35
CA GLN A 440 5.49 17.78 -18.36
C GLN A 440 4.51 17.41 -17.27
N VAL A 441 3.72 16.39 -17.55
CA VAL A 441 2.85 15.73 -16.58
C VAL A 441 3.43 14.38 -16.20
N PHE A 442 2.89 13.82 -15.12
CA PHE A 442 3.11 12.40 -14.81
C PHE A 442 1.78 11.70 -14.60
N GLY A 443 1.80 10.40 -14.90
CA GLY A 443 0.71 9.50 -14.63
C GLY A 443 1.22 8.09 -14.37
N ARG A 444 0.29 7.14 -14.23
CA ARG A 444 0.61 5.72 -14.06
C ARG A 444 -0.04 4.85 -15.12
N ASN A 445 0.75 3.90 -15.65
CA ASN A 445 0.30 2.88 -16.58
C ASN A 445 -0.32 1.68 -15.84
N ASP A 446 -0.69 0.63 -16.58
CA ASP A 446 -1.30 -0.57 -16.02
C ASP A 446 -0.41 -1.30 -15.00
N TYR A 447 0.91 -1.23 -15.15
CA TYR A 447 1.90 -1.83 -14.24
C TYR A 447 2.17 -1.03 -12.96
N ASN A 448 1.44 0.06 -12.74
CA ASN A 448 1.67 1.02 -11.64
C ASN A 448 3.02 1.77 -11.78
N THR A 449 3.64 1.72 -12.96
CA THR A 449 4.89 2.43 -13.25
C THR A 449 4.59 3.88 -13.60
N LYS A 450 5.36 4.80 -13.02
CA LYS A 450 5.24 6.22 -13.32
C LYS A 450 5.74 6.50 -14.73
N VAL A 451 4.92 7.16 -15.54
CA VAL A 451 5.28 7.62 -16.89
C VAL A 451 5.28 9.14 -16.90
N ILE A 452 6.33 9.73 -17.46
CA ILE A 452 6.50 11.18 -17.59
C ILE A 452 6.50 11.53 -19.08
N PHE A 453 5.70 12.51 -19.48
CA PHE A 453 5.54 12.95 -20.86
C PHE A 453 5.06 14.40 -20.92
N ASP A 454 5.12 15.01 -22.10
CA ASP A 454 4.76 16.42 -22.30
C ASP A 454 3.28 16.68 -22.01
N GLN A 455 2.98 17.84 -21.43
CA GLN A 455 1.64 18.21 -20.94
C GLN A 455 0.61 18.41 -22.05
N ASP A 456 1.04 18.47 -23.30
CA ASP A 456 0.21 18.68 -24.46
C ASP A 456 0.75 18.00 -25.71
N VAL A 457 -0.14 17.74 -26.66
CA VAL A 457 0.20 17.19 -27.97
C VAL A 457 -0.50 17.99 -29.06
N ALA A 458 0.16 18.20 -30.20
CA ALA A 458 -0.49 18.79 -31.36
C ALA A 458 -1.57 17.83 -31.90
N GLN A 459 -2.79 18.32 -32.14
CA GLN A 459 -3.77 17.57 -32.92
C GLN A 459 -3.22 17.32 -34.32
N VAL A 460 -3.47 16.12 -34.83
CA VAL A 460 -3.26 15.85 -36.25
C VAL A 460 -4.28 16.69 -37.04
N PRO A 461 -3.85 17.56 -37.98
CA PRO A 461 -4.77 18.35 -38.79
C PRO A 461 -5.75 17.44 -39.53
N THR A 462 -7.03 17.81 -39.56
CA THR A 462 -8.05 17.07 -40.32
C THR A 462 -8.55 17.93 -41.48
N THR A 463 -9.15 17.34 -42.50
CA THR A 463 -9.76 18.08 -43.63
C THR A 463 -10.87 19.06 -43.19
N LYS A 464 -11.38 18.91 -41.95
CA LYS A 464 -12.37 19.80 -41.33
C LYS A 464 -11.76 20.88 -40.42
N ASN A 465 -10.48 20.77 -40.07
CA ASN A 465 -9.82 21.69 -39.13
C ASN A 465 -8.36 21.93 -39.57
N GLN A 466 -8.09 23.11 -40.14
CA GLN A 466 -6.76 23.49 -40.64
C GLN A 466 -5.81 23.99 -39.54
N ASP A 467 -6.33 24.27 -38.33
CA ASP A 467 -5.51 24.71 -37.20
C ASP A 467 -4.94 23.53 -36.41
N SER A 468 -3.63 23.55 -36.19
CA SER A 468 -2.93 22.67 -35.26
C SER A 468 -3.21 23.10 -33.81
N SER A 469 -4.43 22.86 -33.33
CA SER A 469 -4.74 23.08 -31.92
C SER A 469 -3.97 22.07 -31.05
N ARG A 470 -3.43 22.52 -29.91
CA ARG A 470 -2.77 21.63 -28.93
C ARG A 470 -3.82 21.11 -27.95
N ILE A 471 -3.83 19.80 -27.71
CA ILE A 471 -4.61 19.20 -26.62
C ILE A 471 -3.75 19.20 -25.37
N SER A 472 -4.18 19.89 -24.31
CA SER A 472 -3.54 19.82 -23.00
C SER A 472 -4.20 18.75 -22.13
N PHE A 473 -3.38 18.02 -21.36
CA PHE A 473 -3.83 16.95 -20.48
C PHE A 473 -4.04 17.43 -19.04
N LYS A 474 -5.15 17.02 -18.43
CA LYS A 474 -5.47 17.33 -17.02
C LYS A 474 -5.49 16.06 -16.17
N PRO A 475 -5.34 16.18 -14.84
CA PRO A 475 -5.56 15.06 -13.92
C PRO A 475 -6.90 14.38 -14.19
N GLY A 476 -6.89 13.04 -14.27
CA GLY A 476 -8.07 12.23 -14.59
C GLY A 476 -8.22 11.88 -16.07
N ASP A 477 -7.42 12.46 -16.96
CA ASP A 477 -7.39 12.04 -18.36
C ASP A 477 -6.64 10.72 -18.53
N TYR A 478 -7.17 9.86 -19.41
CA TYR A 478 -6.43 8.75 -19.98
C TYR A 478 -5.73 9.20 -21.26
N VAL A 479 -4.41 9.00 -21.31
CA VAL A 479 -3.55 9.41 -22.43
C VAL A 479 -2.86 8.18 -22.99
N VAL A 480 -2.90 8.03 -24.30
CA VAL A 480 -2.12 7.02 -25.02
C VAL A 480 -0.71 7.54 -25.20
N VAL A 481 0.28 6.78 -24.74
CA VAL A 481 1.67 7.19 -24.68
C VAL A 481 2.55 6.10 -25.29
N GLU A 482 3.40 6.48 -26.23
CA GLU A 482 4.50 5.64 -26.70
C GLU A 482 5.67 5.76 -25.73
N ILE A 483 6.17 4.64 -25.20
CA ILE A 483 7.30 4.64 -24.28
C ILE A 483 8.60 4.79 -25.06
N VAL A 484 9.40 5.81 -24.76
CA VAL A 484 10.64 6.13 -25.48
C VAL A 484 11.90 6.00 -24.62
N GLY A 485 11.74 5.93 -23.30
CA GLY A 485 12.87 5.81 -22.38
C GLY A 485 12.46 5.16 -21.05
N ALA A 486 13.44 4.60 -20.35
CA ALA A 486 13.22 3.87 -19.12
C ALA A 486 14.37 4.08 -18.12
N THR A 487 14.01 4.18 -16.84
CA THR A 487 14.90 3.98 -15.70
C THR A 487 14.38 2.80 -14.87
N SER A 488 15.06 2.45 -13.78
CA SER A 488 14.56 1.42 -12.86
C SER A 488 13.29 1.81 -12.11
N GLN A 489 12.84 3.07 -12.17
CA GLN A 489 11.68 3.56 -11.39
C GLN A 489 10.61 4.27 -12.23
N THR A 490 10.98 4.79 -13.40
CA THR A 490 10.10 5.62 -14.23
C THR A 490 10.29 5.33 -15.70
N LEU A 491 9.24 5.51 -16.47
CA LEU A 491 9.25 5.54 -17.92
C LEU A 491 9.17 7.00 -18.42
N GLN A 492 9.76 7.24 -19.58
CA GLN A 492 9.58 8.46 -20.36
C GLN A 492 8.79 8.11 -21.60
N GLY A 493 7.84 8.97 -21.98
CA GLY A 493 6.97 8.70 -23.10
C GLY A 493 6.69 9.93 -23.95
N LYS A 494 6.18 9.67 -25.16
CA LYS A 494 5.64 10.64 -26.07
C LYS A 494 4.13 10.46 -26.12
N ALA A 495 3.39 11.50 -25.75
CA ALA A 495 1.93 11.45 -25.82
C ALA A 495 1.46 11.39 -27.28
N LEU A 496 0.47 10.54 -27.54
CA LEU A 496 -0.15 10.35 -28.84
C LEU A 496 -1.55 10.98 -28.90
N GLY A 497 -2.26 11.04 -27.77
CA GLY A 497 -3.58 11.67 -27.67
C GLY A 497 -4.38 11.18 -26.48
N LEU A 498 -5.57 11.79 -26.29
CA LEU A 498 -6.56 11.35 -25.32
C LEU A 498 -7.25 10.04 -25.78
N SER A 499 -7.65 9.22 -24.83
CA SER A 499 -8.46 8.03 -25.07
C SER A 499 -9.32 7.71 -23.84
N THR A 500 -10.03 6.60 -23.89
CA THR A 500 -10.74 5.98 -22.77
C THR A 500 -10.11 4.61 -22.52
N LEU A 501 -10.38 4.01 -21.36
CA LEU A 501 -9.86 2.68 -21.06
C LEU A 501 -10.48 1.64 -22.01
N GLY A 502 -11.78 1.76 -22.29
CA GLY A 502 -12.50 0.93 -23.26
C GLY A 502 -11.94 1.06 -24.67
N ASP A 503 -11.83 2.28 -25.20
CA ASP A 503 -11.36 2.51 -26.57
C ASP A 503 -9.95 1.97 -26.78
N PHE A 504 -9.04 2.16 -25.82
CA PHE A 504 -7.67 1.65 -25.91
C PHE A 504 -7.63 0.12 -26.01
N CYS A 505 -8.54 -0.58 -25.33
CA CYS A 505 -8.63 -2.04 -25.35
C CYS A 505 -9.27 -2.59 -26.63
N GLU A 506 -10.22 -1.86 -27.23
CA GLU A 506 -10.92 -2.27 -28.46
C GLU A 506 -10.16 -1.90 -29.74
N THR A 507 -9.34 -0.85 -29.71
CA THR A 507 -8.60 -0.38 -30.87
C THR A 507 -7.31 -1.18 -31.12
N LYS A 508 -6.93 -1.25 -32.40
CA LYS A 508 -5.75 -1.94 -32.96
C LYS A 508 -4.39 -1.41 -32.51
N TRP A 509 -4.27 -0.65 -31.41
CA TRP A 509 -2.96 -0.28 -30.84
C TRP A 509 -2.12 -1.52 -30.49
N HIS A 510 -2.79 -2.63 -30.14
CA HIS A 510 -2.18 -3.92 -29.85
C HIS A 510 -1.49 -4.60 -31.05
N SER A 511 -1.85 -4.25 -32.29
CA SER A 511 -1.32 -4.89 -33.51
C SER A 511 0.15 -4.58 -33.79
N VAL A 512 0.72 -3.57 -33.11
CA VAL A 512 2.12 -3.18 -33.23
C VAL A 512 3.02 -3.94 -32.23
N ASN A 513 2.43 -4.65 -31.26
CA ASN A 513 3.12 -5.06 -30.04
C ASN A 513 3.49 -6.56 -29.94
N THR A 514 2.98 -7.43 -30.81
CA THR A 514 3.21 -8.88 -30.70
C THR A 514 4.50 -9.40 -31.34
N ALA A 515 5.28 -8.55 -32.02
CA ALA A 515 6.49 -8.99 -32.74
C ALA A 515 7.82 -8.81 -31.96
N LYS A 516 7.82 -8.23 -30.75
CA LYS A 516 9.07 -7.84 -30.06
C LYS A 516 9.21 -8.25 -28.59
N ILE A 517 8.28 -9.03 -28.02
CA ILE A 517 8.30 -9.39 -26.58
C ILE A 517 8.40 -10.92 -26.39
N ILE A 518 9.17 -11.62 -27.22
CA ILE A 518 9.61 -13.00 -26.93
C ILE A 518 11.09 -12.98 -26.58
#